data_AF-A0A2C9LEW6-F1
#
_entry.id   AF-A0A2C9LEW6-F1
#
_cell.length_a   1.000
_cell.length_b   1.000
_cell.length_c   1.000
_cell.angle_alpha   90.00
_cell.angle_beta   90.00
_cell.angle_gamma   90.00
#
_symmetry.space_group_name_H-M   'P 1'
#
loop_
_entity.id
_entity.type
_entity.pdbx_description
1 polymer ?
#
loop_
_entity_poly.entity_id
_entity_poly.type
_entity_poly.pdbx_seq_one_letter_code
_entity_poly.pdbx_strand_id
1 'polypeptide(L)'
;CTNCAEDGSCGRFTGNCTFGCLPSFKGDACNEACTNCHKDKSCHRYTGACKHGCVVGFFGENCLSKCTNCLIDYSCERETGACIHGCVLGYKGDKCDTKCGNCAGDGSCDRDSGKCNSGCKPGYKGDRCDATCSKNCGGSGACKPESGWCNDGCKIGYLGPECNQACSPNCKANKCDQSTEKCADGCIPGFYGDYCTDKCGNCAGDGSCDQQNAHCIGGCQIFWKGDLCDSSYTCPPDCGGDGNCMPSTGACTSGCKHGFRGTECNLECPKHCSGTGQCEQMSGKCIAGCAPGFRGNDCLEACNKGCANDHSCSRQEGTCDYGCNPGFSGPKCDVETMCSENCGGNRTCDLESGKCSEGCKPGYYGDDCSQ
;
A
#
# COMPACT_ATOMS: atom_id res chain seq x y z
N CYS A 1 36.43 -5.03 -77.90
CA CYS A 1 35.60 -4.83 -76.70
C CYS A 1 34.17 -4.57 -77.13
N THR A 2 33.19 -4.86 -76.26
CA THR A 2 31.76 -4.73 -76.59
C THR A 2 31.30 -3.30 -76.31
N ASN A 3 30.43 -2.74 -77.16
CA ASN A 3 29.82 -1.42 -77.01
C ASN A 3 30.78 -0.21 -76.95
N CYS A 4 32.04 -0.34 -77.37
CA CYS A 4 32.93 0.80 -77.61
C CYS A 4 32.61 1.48 -78.95
N ALA A 5 32.71 2.81 -79.00
CA ALA A 5 32.59 3.58 -80.24
C ALA A 5 33.80 3.35 -81.18
N GLU A 6 33.67 3.75 -82.46
CA GLU A 6 34.72 3.65 -83.50
C GLU A 6 35.31 2.23 -83.59
N ASP A 7 34.48 1.31 -84.09
CA ASP A 7 34.82 -0.09 -84.39
C ASP A 7 35.25 -0.97 -83.21
N GLY A 8 34.84 -0.64 -81.98
CA GLY A 8 35.04 -1.53 -80.82
C GLY A 8 36.42 -1.38 -80.15
N SER A 9 37.12 -0.27 -80.42
CA SER A 9 38.48 0.02 -79.96
C SER A 9 38.59 0.16 -78.45
N CYS A 10 39.53 -0.58 -77.84
CA CYS A 10 39.77 -0.56 -76.41
C CYS A 10 41.21 -0.91 -76.03
N GLY A 11 41.62 -0.48 -74.83
CA GLY A 11 42.94 -0.77 -74.28
C GLY A 11 43.15 -2.27 -74.05
N ARG A 12 44.21 -2.83 -74.62
CA ARG A 12 44.54 -4.27 -74.56
C ARG A 12 44.69 -4.83 -73.13
N PHE A 13 45.10 -4.00 -72.18
CA PHE A 13 45.36 -4.42 -70.79
C PHE A 13 44.28 -3.96 -69.80
N THR A 14 43.58 -2.86 -70.07
CA THR A 14 42.57 -2.29 -69.17
C THR A 14 41.15 -2.66 -69.57
N GLY A 15 40.91 -3.00 -70.84
CA GLY A 15 39.56 -3.23 -71.38
C GLY A 15 38.75 -1.94 -71.59
N ASN A 16 39.30 -0.77 -71.26
CA ASN A 16 38.60 0.51 -71.36
C ASN A 16 38.51 0.99 -72.81
N CYS A 17 37.35 1.52 -73.21
CA CYS A 17 37.12 2.02 -74.56
C CYS A 17 37.89 3.33 -74.79
N THR A 18 38.60 3.44 -75.92
CA THR A 18 39.47 4.60 -76.20
C THR A 18 38.68 5.83 -76.68
N PHE A 19 37.69 5.63 -77.55
CA PHE A 19 36.94 6.73 -78.21
C PHE A 19 35.54 6.96 -77.63
N GLY A 20 35.23 6.34 -76.49
CA GLY A 20 33.92 6.43 -75.84
C GLY A 20 33.04 5.20 -76.04
N CYS A 21 31.79 5.30 -75.61
CA CYS A 21 30.80 4.23 -75.69
C CYS A 21 29.83 4.46 -76.85
N LEU A 22 29.27 3.39 -77.37
CA LEU A 22 28.07 3.45 -78.22
C LEU A 22 26.90 4.11 -77.47
N PRO A 23 25.91 4.70 -78.19
CA PRO A 23 24.70 5.21 -77.57
C PRO A 23 24.04 4.14 -76.69
N SER A 24 23.49 4.54 -75.54
CA SER A 24 22.94 3.64 -74.50
C SER A 24 23.94 2.97 -73.56
N PHE A 25 25.25 3.22 -73.65
CA PHE A 25 26.24 2.62 -72.75
C PHE A 25 27.15 3.65 -72.07
N LYS A 26 27.62 3.32 -70.86
CA LYS A 26 28.45 4.18 -70.00
C LYS A 26 29.51 3.36 -69.23
N GLY A 27 30.38 4.08 -68.52
CA GLY A 27 31.52 3.52 -67.80
C GLY A 27 32.78 3.42 -68.66
N ASP A 28 33.91 3.14 -68.03
CA ASP A 28 35.20 3.11 -68.72
C ASP A 28 35.30 2.00 -69.78
N ALA A 29 34.70 0.84 -69.48
CA ALA A 29 34.61 -0.32 -70.37
C ALA A 29 33.27 -0.42 -71.13
N CYS A 30 32.37 0.57 -71.01
CA CYS A 30 31.08 0.61 -71.72
C CYS A 30 30.15 -0.60 -71.49
N ASN A 31 30.26 -1.24 -70.31
CA ASN A 31 29.46 -2.41 -69.96
C ASN A 31 28.15 -2.07 -69.23
N GLU A 32 27.97 -0.81 -68.82
CA GLU A 32 26.75 -0.36 -68.13
C GLU A 32 25.79 0.27 -69.12
N ALA A 33 24.53 -0.16 -69.13
CA ALA A 33 23.52 0.45 -69.97
C ALA A 33 22.93 1.73 -69.33
N CYS A 34 22.71 2.75 -70.14
CA CYS A 34 21.88 3.90 -69.80
C CYS A 34 20.40 3.46 -69.82
N THR A 35 19.79 3.30 -68.65
CA THR A 35 18.38 2.89 -68.53
C THR A 35 17.46 4.09 -68.38
N ASN A 36 16.26 4.02 -68.98
CA ASN A 36 15.18 5.02 -68.84
C ASN A 36 15.52 6.46 -69.29
N CYS A 37 16.62 6.66 -70.02
CA CYS A 37 16.90 7.94 -70.70
C CYS A 37 16.04 8.09 -71.97
N HIS A 38 15.51 9.29 -72.20
CA HIS A 38 14.73 9.65 -73.37
C HIS A 38 15.63 9.87 -74.61
N LYS A 39 15.12 9.65 -75.83
CA LYS A 39 15.85 9.73 -77.14
C LYS A 39 17.13 8.88 -77.18
N ASP A 40 17.03 7.68 -77.76
CA ASP A 40 18.13 6.72 -78.00
C ASP A 40 18.94 6.32 -76.76
N LYS A 41 18.34 6.48 -75.57
CA LYS A 41 18.93 6.20 -74.26
C LYS A 41 20.31 6.86 -74.06
N SER A 42 20.51 8.07 -74.58
CA SER A 42 21.79 8.77 -74.49
C SER A 42 22.08 9.31 -73.08
N CYS A 43 23.23 8.93 -72.50
CA CYS A 43 23.67 9.42 -71.20
C CYS A 43 25.16 9.82 -71.17
N HIS A 44 25.55 10.56 -70.12
CA HIS A 44 26.94 10.98 -69.92
C HIS A 44 27.81 9.79 -69.51
N ARG A 45 28.99 9.66 -70.11
CA ARG A 45 29.87 8.48 -70.00
C ARG A 45 30.26 8.13 -68.57
N TYR A 46 30.54 9.13 -67.74
CA TYR A 46 31.07 8.92 -66.39
C TYR A 46 30.00 9.01 -65.31
N THR A 47 29.05 9.93 -65.44
CA THR A 47 28.03 10.18 -64.42
C THR A 47 26.76 9.37 -64.64
N GLY A 48 26.51 8.94 -65.89
CA GLY A 48 25.25 8.30 -66.28
C GLY A 48 24.09 9.26 -66.48
N ALA A 49 24.33 10.58 -66.41
CA ALA A 49 23.27 11.58 -66.49
C ALA A 49 22.62 11.59 -67.88
N CYS A 50 21.29 11.51 -67.94
CA CYS A 50 20.58 11.41 -69.22
C CYS A 50 20.56 12.76 -69.95
N LYS A 51 21.11 12.81 -71.17
CA LYS A 51 21.32 14.07 -71.90
C LYS A 51 20.02 14.75 -72.36
N HIS A 52 18.95 13.97 -72.53
CA HIS A 52 17.64 14.47 -72.97
C HIS A 52 16.55 14.26 -71.92
N GLY A 53 16.94 14.01 -70.66
CA GLY A 53 16.06 13.69 -69.53
C GLY A 53 15.46 12.28 -69.57
N CYS A 54 14.54 11.99 -68.66
CA CYS A 54 13.94 10.67 -68.46
C CYS A 54 12.73 10.37 -69.34
N VAL A 55 12.46 9.09 -69.61
CA VAL A 55 11.16 8.62 -70.12
C VAL A 55 10.06 8.85 -69.09
N VAL A 56 8.80 8.92 -69.52
CA VAL A 56 7.64 9.13 -68.61
C VAL A 56 7.63 8.04 -67.53
N GLY A 57 7.35 8.45 -66.30
CA GLY A 57 7.35 7.56 -65.14
C GLY A 57 8.71 7.43 -64.44
N PHE A 58 9.75 8.14 -64.88
CA PHE A 58 11.07 8.16 -64.23
C PHE A 58 11.60 9.59 -64.06
N PHE A 59 12.43 9.81 -63.04
CA PHE A 59 13.03 11.11 -62.72
C PHE A 59 14.43 10.99 -62.09
N GLY A 60 15.09 12.14 -61.92
CA GLY A 60 16.43 12.29 -61.36
C GLY A 60 17.52 12.25 -62.42
N GLU A 61 18.75 12.64 -62.07
CA GLU A 61 19.84 12.84 -63.05
C GLU A 61 20.10 11.62 -63.94
N ASN A 62 20.00 10.41 -63.37
CA ASN A 62 20.24 9.14 -64.05
C ASN A 62 18.95 8.36 -64.38
N CYS A 63 17.77 8.93 -64.14
CA CYS A 63 16.47 8.31 -64.43
C CYS A 63 16.23 6.93 -63.79
N LEU A 64 16.81 6.72 -62.61
CA LEU A 64 16.66 5.48 -61.84
C LEU A 64 15.46 5.52 -60.88
N SER A 65 14.99 6.71 -60.52
CA SER A 65 13.85 6.87 -59.63
C SER A 65 12.54 6.81 -60.41
N LYS A 66 11.60 5.99 -59.95
CA LYS A 66 10.28 5.86 -60.58
C LYS A 66 9.29 6.85 -59.97
N CYS A 67 8.50 7.52 -60.79
CA CYS A 67 7.33 8.28 -60.33
C CYS A 67 6.28 7.29 -59.80
N THR A 68 5.84 7.46 -58.56
CA THR A 68 4.83 6.59 -57.94
C THR A 68 3.62 7.41 -57.52
N ASN A 69 2.42 6.84 -57.63
CA ASN A 69 1.17 7.43 -57.13
C ASN A 69 0.81 8.82 -57.70
N CYS A 70 1.37 9.22 -58.86
CA CYS A 70 0.88 10.39 -59.59
C CYS A 70 -0.42 10.05 -60.33
N LEU A 71 -1.38 10.98 -60.35
CA LEU A 71 -2.76 10.75 -60.77
C LEU A 71 -2.93 10.28 -62.22
N ILE A 72 -2.09 10.76 -63.14
CA ILE A 72 -2.21 10.52 -64.59
C ILE A 72 -0.92 9.88 -65.09
N ASP A 73 -0.98 8.60 -65.49
CA ASP A 73 0.09 7.82 -66.12
C ASP A 73 1.46 7.87 -65.41
N TYR A 74 1.48 8.06 -64.09
CA TYR A 74 2.71 8.26 -63.31
C TYR A 74 3.55 9.45 -63.80
N SER A 75 2.90 10.50 -64.34
CA SER A 75 3.59 11.68 -64.88
C SER A 75 4.13 12.57 -63.76
N CYS A 76 5.47 12.73 -63.73
CA CYS A 76 6.16 13.60 -62.78
C CYS A 76 7.27 14.43 -63.46
N GLU A 77 7.63 15.56 -62.83
CA GLU A 77 8.71 16.43 -63.25
C GLU A 77 10.03 15.65 -63.24
N ARG A 78 10.78 15.80 -64.33
CA ARG A 78 11.86 14.87 -64.71
C ARG A 78 13.11 14.99 -63.83
N GLU A 79 13.28 16.12 -63.15
CA GLU A 79 14.42 16.36 -62.25
C GLU A 79 14.02 16.14 -60.78
N THR A 80 12.92 16.76 -60.35
CA THR A 80 12.51 16.76 -58.93
C THR A 80 11.71 15.52 -58.56
N GLY A 81 10.98 14.93 -59.51
CA GLY A 81 10.01 13.86 -59.29
C GLY A 81 8.62 14.35 -58.85
N ALA A 82 8.35 15.66 -58.92
CA ALA A 82 7.06 16.22 -58.49
C ALA A 82 5.92 15.85 -59.46
N CYS A 83 4.83 15.30 -58.96
CA CYS A 83 3.69 14.87 -59.78
C CYS A 83 2.95 16.09 -60.37
N ILE A 84 2.89 16.15 -61.70
CA ILE A 84 2.39 17.33 -62.44
C ILE A 84 0.88 17.51 -62.31
N HIS A 85 0.14 16.39 -62.21
CA HIS A 85 -1.32 16.37 -62.11
C HIS A 85 -1.82 16.03 -60.70
N GLY A 86 -0.96 16.13 -59.70
CA GLY A 86 -1.27 15.75 -58.33
C GLY A 86 -1.23 14.23 -58.09
N CYS A 87 -1.70 13.84 -56.92
CA CYS A 87 -1.61 12.48 -56.41
C CYS A 87 -2.86 11.66 -56.68
N VAL A 88 -2.72 10.34 -56.78
CA VAL A 88 -3.83 9.41 -56.62
C VAL A 88 -4.43 9.55 -55.21
N LEU A 89 -5.71 9.19 -55.06
CA LEU A 89 -6.42 9.30 -53.79
C LEU A 89 -5.68 8.57 -52.65
N GLY A 90 -5.55 9.24 -51.51
CA GLY A 90 -4.86 8.72 -50.33
C GLY A 90 -3.34 8.91 -50.32
N TYR A 91 -2.78 9.69 -51.24
CA TYR A 91 -1.37 10.10 -51.23
C TYR A 91 -1.21 11.61 -51.27
N LYS A 92 -0.10 12.11 -50.71
CA LYS A 92 0.21 13.54 -50.53
C LYS A 92 1.70 13.83 -50.72
N GLY A 93 2.03 15.11 -50.70
CA GLY A 93 3.38 15.63 -50.95
C GLY A 93 3.67 15.76 -52.45
N ASP A 94 4.70 16.52 -52.80
CA ASP A 94 5.02 16.84 -54.20
C ASP A 94 5.27 15.59 -55.04
N LYS A 95 5.86 14.54 -54.44
CA LYS A 95 6.17 13.27 -55.11
C LYS A 95 5.12 12.18 -54.91
N CYS A 96 4.05 12.46 -54.15
CA CYS A 96 3.01 11.50 -53.81
C CYS A 96 3.51 10.18 -53.18
N ASP A 97 4.65 10.24 -52.49
CA ASP A 97 5.27 9.09 -51.82
C ASP A 97 4.72 8.86 -50.41
N THR A 98 4.02 9.85 -49.86
CA THR A 98 3.50 9.83 -48.50
C THR A 98 2.01 9.50 -48.52
N LYS A 99 1.62 8.45 -47.80
CA LYS A 99 0.20 8.11 -47.65
C LYS A 99 -0.50 9.14 -46.75
N CYS A 100 -1.74 9.51 -47.09
CA CYS A 100 -2.64 10.20 -46.19
C CYS A 100 -2.85 9.38 -44.91
N GLY A 101 -3.23 10.04 -43.81
CA GLY A 101 -3.58 9.34 -42.59
C GLY A 101 -4.92 8.59 -42.70
N ASN A 102 -5.58 8.38 -41.58
CA ASN A 102 -6.83 7.63 -41.52
C ASN A 102 -8.05 8.51 -41.87
N CYS A 103 -8.01 9.13 -43.05
CA CYS A 103 -9.07 9.99 -43.56
C CYS A 103 -10.34 9.20 -43.87
N ALA A 104 -11.50 9.73 -43.49
CA ALA A 104 -12.81 9.17 -43.83
C ALA A 104 -13.15 9.37 -45.32
N GLY A 105 -14.28 8.80 -45.75
CA GLY A 105 -14.72 8.87 -47.16
C GLY A 105 -13.81 8.08 -48.09
N ASP A 106 -13.31 8.73 -49.14
CA ASP A 106 -12.40 8.16 -50.14
C ASP A 106 -10.94 8.10 -49.68
N GLY A 107 -10.64 8.57 -48.46
CA GLY A 107 -9.29 8.60 -47.92
C GLY A 107 -8.45 9.79 -48.40
N SER A 108 -9.05 10.78 -49.07
CA SER A 108 -8.35 11.96 -49.57
C SER A 108 -7.90 12.92 -48.46
N CYS A 109 -6.73 13.52 -48.69
CA CYS A 109 -6.21 14.60 -47.86
C CYS A 109 -5.63 15.70 -48.74
N ASP A 110 -5.54 16.90 -48.17
CA ASP A 110 -4.86 18.03 -48.78
C ASP A 110 -3.40 17.67 -49.09
N ARG A 111 -2.94 18.04 -50.29
CA ARG A 111 -1.64 17.61 -50.81
C ARG A 111 -0.47 18.13 -49.97
N ASP A 112 -0.58 19.35 -49.45
CA ASP A 112 0.54 20.06 -48.84
C ASP A 112 0.49 19.94 -47.31
N SER A 113 -0.66 20.24 -46.71
CA SER A 113 -0.87 20.13 -45.25
C SER A 113 -1.11 18.69 -44.79
N GLY A 114 -1.63 17.82 -45.66
CA GLY A 114 -2.05 16.46 -45.31
C GLY A 114 -3.34 16.38 -44.49
N LYS A 115 -4.09 17.48 -44.39
CA LYS A 115 -5.36 17.52 -43.66
C LYS A 115 -6.43 16.69 -44.39
N CYS A 116 -7.16 15.84 -43.68
CA CYS A 116 -8.19 15.00 -44.29
C CYS A 116 -9.42 15.82 -44.71
N ASN A 117 -9.85 15.67 -45.96
CA ASN A 117 -10.93 16.49 -46.55
C ASN A 117 -12.31 16.15 -45.97
N SER A 118 -12.53 14.87 -45.64
CA SER A 118 -13.79 14.38 -45.06
C SER A 118 -13.69 14.05 -43.56
N GLY A 119 -12.69 14.60 -42.87
CA GLY A 119 -12.41 14.29 -41.48
C GLY A 119 -11.82 12.89 -41.27
N CYS A 120 -11.85 12.40 -40.03
CA CYS A 120 -11.21 11.14 -39.64
C CYS A 120 -12.17 9.95 -39.63
N LYS A 121 -11.64 8.76 -39.94
CA LYS A 121 -12.33 7.49 -39.65
C LYS A 121 -12.58 7.36 -38.14
N PRO A 122 -13.63 6.62 -37.71
CA PRO A 122 -13.87 6.35 -36.30
C PRO A 122 -12.62 5.81 -35.60
N GLY A 123 -12.29 6.37 -34.44
CA GLY A 123 -11.10 5.99 -33.66
C GLY A 123 -9.82 6.77 -33.98
N TYR A 124 -9.87 7.74 -34.91
CA TYR A 124 -8.74 8.62 -35.24
C TYR A 124 -9.07 10.09 -35.01
N LYS A 125 -8.05 10.88 -34.67
CA LYS A 125 -8.15 12.32 -34.36
C LYS A 125 -6.99 13.13 -34.94
N GLY A 126 -7.10 14.45 -34.85
CA GLY A 126 -6.18 15.42 -35.43
C GLY A 126 -6.51 15.73 -36.89
N ASP A 127 -6.01 16.86 -37.40
CA ASP A 127 -6.26 17.30 -38.78
C ASP A 127 -5.83 16.26 -39.83
N ARG A 128 -4.78 15.49 -39.53
CA ARG A 128 -4.19 14.47 -40.41
C ARG A 128 -4.68 13.05 -40.13
N CYS A 129 -5.47 12.85 -39.06
CA CYS A 129 -5.99 11.54 -38.65
C CYS A 129 -4.89 10.47 -38.47
N ASP A 130 -3.72 10.89 -38.00
CA ASP A 130 -2.56 10.05 -37.65
C ASP A 130 -2.58 9.63 -36.18
N ALA A 131 -3.15 10.47 -35.30
CA ALA A 131 -3.39 10.14 -33.91
C ALA A 131 -4.64 9.28 -33.74
N THR A 132 -4.60 8.36 -32.77
CA THR A 132 -5.75 7.56 -32.37
C THR A 132 -6.53 8.22 -31.23
N CYS A 133 -7.82 7.98 -31.16
CA CYS A 133 -8.63 8.22 -29.98
C CYS A 133 -8.11 7.40 -28.79
N SER A 134 -8.47 7.80 -27.56
CA SER A 134 -8.16 7.02 -26.39
C SER A 134 -8.76 5.62 -26.51
N LYS A 135 -7.97 4.60 -26.14
CA LYS A 135 -8.44 3.21 -26.09
C LYS A 135 -9.57 3.02 -25.06
N ASN A 136 -9.77 4.01 -24.19
CA ASN A 136 -10.75 4.01 -23.12
C ASN A 136 -12.04 4.76 -23.49
N CYS A 137 -12.19 5.27 -24.72
CA CYS A 137 -13.49 5.71 -25.20
C CYS A 137 -14.47 4.53 -25.18
N GLY A 138 -15.66 4.75 -24.63
CA GLY A 138 -16.77 3.80 -24.59
C GLY A 138 -17.45 3.64 -25.95
N GLY A 139 -18.45 2.75 -26.01
CA GLY A 139 -19.29 2.57 -27.19
C GLY A 139 -18.51 2.26 -28.47
N SER A 140 -18.61 3.16 -29.45
CA SER A 140 -17.92 3.06 -30.75
C SER A 140 -16.40 3.20 -30.68
N GLY A 141 -15.86 3.69 -29.56
CA GLY A 141 -14.45 4.09 -29.44
C GLY A 141 -14.11 5.35 -30.24
N ALA A 142 -15.11 6.03 -30.81
CA ALA A 142 -14.92 7.25 -31.57
C ALA A 142 -14.78 8.48 -30.67
N CYS A 143 -14.01 9.45 -31.14
CA CYS A 143 -13.81 10.71 -30.48
C CYS A 143 -13.92 11.88 -31.47
N LYS A 144 -14.13 13.09 -30.94
CA LYS A 144 -14.14 14.32 -31.72
C LYS A 144 -12.76 14.56 -32.34
N PRO A 145 -12.65 14.79 -33.66
CA PRO A 145 -11.35 14.91 -34.33
C PRO A 145 -10.44 16.02 -33.78
N GLU A 146 -10.99 17.16 -33.37
CA GLU A 146 -10.19 18.31 -32.92
C GLU A 146 -9.79 18.22 -31.44
N SER A 147 -10.73 17.81 -30.58
CA SER A 147 -10.55 17.83 -29.12
C SER A 147 -10.13 16.47 -28.55
N GLY A 148 -10.30 15.38 -29.30
CA GLY A 148 -10.08 14.02 -28.81
C GLY A 148 -11.14 13.52 -27.83
N TRP A 149 -12.22 14.27 -27.61
CA TRP A 149 -13.24 13.93 -26.63
C TRP A 149 -14.07 12.73 -27.07
N CYS A 150 -14.24 11.74 -26.21
CA CYS A 150 -14.97 10.53 -26.55
C CYS A 150 -16.47 10.82 -26.76
N ASN A 151 -17.03 10.36 -27.88
CA ASN A 151 -18.43 10.66 -28.23
C ASN A 151 -19.43 9.91 -27.34
N ASP A 152 -19.10 8.68 -26.95
CA ASP A 152 -19.97 7.79 -26.16
C ASP A 152 -19.55 7.73 -24.67
N GLY A 153 -18.82 8.74 -24.20
CA GLY A 153 -18.23 8.75 -22.85
C GLY A 153 -17.08 7.74 -22.69
N CYS A 154 -16.74 7.44 -21.44
CA CYS A 154 -15.63 6.56 -21.10
C CYS A 154 -16.06 5.12 -20.78
N LYS A 155 -15.15 4.16 -21.02
CA LYS A 155 -15.25 2.82 -20.44
C LYS A 155 -15.25 2.92 -18.91
N ILE A 156 -15.88 1.94 -18.24
CA ILE A 156 -15.90 1.83 -16.78
C ILE A 156 -14.45 1.86 -16.25
N GLY A 157 -14.20 2.65 -15.21
CA GLY A 157 -12.86 2.84 -14.64
C GLY A 157 -12.07 3.99 -15.23
N TYR A 158 -12.61 4.73 -16.19
CA TYR A 158 -11.94 5.89 -16.79
C TYR A 158 -12.82 7.13 -16.79
N LEU A 159 -12.17 8.30 -16.70
CA LEU A 159 -12.80 9.60 -16.58
C LEU A 159 -12.05 10.68 -17.37
N GLY A 160 -12.66 11.86 -17.40
CA GLY A 160 -12.19 13.00 -18.17
C GLY A 160 -12.64 12.94 -19.63
N PRO A 161 -12.55 14.06 -20.36
CA PRO A 161 -13.13 14.18 -21.69
C PRO A 161 -12.47 13.24 -22.72
N GLU A 162 -11.19 12.93 -22.56
CA GLU A 162 -10.46 11.95 -23.39
C GLU A 162 -10.31 10.57 -22.74
N CYS A 163 -10.92 10.31 -21.59
CA CYS A 163 -10.87 9.01 -20.90
C CYS A 163 -9.46 8.50 -20.57
N ASN A 164 -8.50 9.40 -20.36
CA ASN A 164 -7.11 9.04 -20.06
C ASN A 164 -6.84 8.97 -18.55
N GLN A 165 -7.76 9.43 -17.73
CA GLN A 165 -7.65 9.40 -16.28
C GLN A 165 -8.36 8.15 -15.77
N ALA A 166 -7.72 7.41 -14.86
CA ALA A 166 -8.35 6.26 -14.23
C ALA A 166 -9.16 6.71 -13.00
N CYS A 167 -10.29 6.07 -12.74
CA CYS A 167 -10.97 6.17 -11.45
C CYS A 167 -10.02 5.68 -10.34
N SER A 168 -10.25 6.15 -9.11
CA SER A 168 -9.60 5.56 -7.95
C SER A 168 -9.86 4.04 -7.93
N PRO A 169 -8.82 3.21 -7.76
CA PRO A 169 -8.98 1.76 -7.70
C PRO A 169 -9.77 1.30 -6.47
N ASN A 170 -9.98 2.21 -5.51
CA ASN A 170 -10.72 1.96 -4.28
C ASN A 170 -12.21 2.31 -4.40
N CYS A 171 -12.68 2.79 -5.57
CA CYS A 171 -14.11 2.86 -5.83
C CYS A 171 -14.69 1.43 -5.94
N LYS A 172 -15.88 1.19 -5.41
CA LYS A 172 -16.57 -0.09 -5.64
C LYS A 172 -16.76 -0.31 -7.15
N ALA A 173 -16.45 -1.54 -7.60
CA ALA A 173 -16.48 -1.94 -9.01
C ALA A 173 -15.64 -1.03 -9.96
N ASN A 174 -14.67 -0.27 -9.43
CA ASN A 174 -13.91 0.74 -10.18
C ASN A 174 -14.81 1.77 -10.88
N LYS A 175 -15.97 2.08 -10.31
CA LYS A 175 -16.96 2.96 -10.94
C LYS A 175 -16.93 4.34 -10.29
N CYS A 176 -16.57 5.34 -11.08
CA CYS A 176 -16.67 6.74 -10.72
C CYS A 176 -17.66 7.47 -11.65
N ASP A 177 -18.26 8.53 -11.13
CA ASP A 177 -19.14 9.42 -11.86
C ASP A 177 -18.33 10.25 -12.86
N GLN A 178 -18.75 10.26 -14.13
CA GLN A 178 -18.00 10.89 -15.22
C GLN A 178 -18.01 12.42 -15.17
N SER A 179 -18.90 13.03 -14.38
CA SER A 179 -19.07 14.48 -14.30
C SER A 179 -18.47 15.10 -13.04
N THR A 180 -18.46 14.36 -11.95
CA THR A 180 -17.99 14.82 -10.63
C THR A 180 -16.69 14.14 -10.19
N GLU A 181 -16.25 13.11 -10.90
CA GLU A 181 -15.06 12.30 -10.61
C GLU A 181 -15.16 11.48 -9.30
N LYS A 182 -16.30 11.53 -8.61
CA LYS A 182 -16.54 10.84 -7.33
C LYS A 182 -16.90 9.37 -7.52
N CYS A 183 -16.58 8.52 -6.54
CA CYS A 183 -17.00 7.12 -6.57
C CYS A 183 -18.52 7.00 -6.39
N ALA A 184 -19.23 6.66 -7.47
CA ALA A 184 -20.70 6.68 -7.52
C ALA A 184 -21.36 5.68 -6.55
N ASP A 185 -20.73 4.51 -6.38
CA ASP A 185 -21.24 3.42 -5.54
C ASP A 185 -20.53 3.35 -4.16
N GLY A 186 -19.73 4.37 -3.84
CA GLY A 186 -18.91 4.44 -2.62
C GLY A 186 -17.57 3.68 -2.69
N CYS A 187 -16.91 3.56 -1.54
CA CYS A 187 -15.56 3.00 -1.41
C CYS A 187 -15.56 1.52 -1.02
N ILE A 188 -14.52 0.78 -1.44
CA ILE A 188 -14.23 -0.54 -0.87
C ILE A 188 -13.88 -0.41 0.63
N PRO A 189 -14.05 -1.48 1.45
CA PRO A 189 -13.71 -1.45 2.87
C PRO A 189 -12.28 -0.95 3.12
N GLY A 190 -12.09 -0.14 4.16
CA GLY A 190 -10.81 0.48 4.50
C GLY A 190 -10.52 1.83 3.83
N PHE A 191 -11.42 2.34 2.99
CA PHE A 191 -11.28 3.65 2.34
C PHE A 191 -12.53 4.51 2.49
N TYR A 192 -12.36 5.83 2.49
CA TYR A 192 -13.44 6.81 2.57
C TYR A 192 -13.13 8.06 1.73
N GLY A 193 -14.06 9.00 1.74
CA GLY A 193 -14.01 10.25 0.97
C GLY A 193 -14.71 10.13 -0.38
N ASP A 194 -14.84 11.27 -1.06
CA ASP A 194 -15.50 11.37 -2.37
C ASP A 194 -14.78 10.56 -3.46
N TYR A 195 -13.45 10.43 -3.33
CA TYR A 195 -12.57 9.76 -4.30
C TYR A 195 -11.96 8.45 -3.77
N CYS A 196 -12.32 8.02 -2.55
CA CYS A 196 -11.78 6.81 -1.91
C CYS A 196 -10.24 6.77 -1.87
N THR A 197 -9.60 7.92 -1.73
CA THR A 197 -8.14 8.05 -1.59
C THR A 197 -7.70 7.96 -0.14
N ASP A 198 -8.61 8.32 0.77
CA ASP A 198 -8.33 8.39 2.19
C ASP A 198 -8.60 7.04 2.85
N LYS A 199 -7.73 6.67 3.80
CA LYS A 199 -7.81 5.37 4.47
C LYS A 199 -8.56 5.51 5.79
N CYS A 200 -9.43 4.56 6.06
CA CYS A 200 -9.98 4.37 7.39
C CYS A 200 -8.83 4.12 8.40
N GLY A 201 -9.06 4.45 9.67
CA GLY A 201 -8.20 3.99 10.75
C GLY A 201 -8.35 2.49 10.99
N ASN A 202 -7.98 2.04 12.19
CA ASN A 202 -7.98 0.61 12.54
C ASN A 202 -9.38 0.17 12.97
N CYS A 203 -10.29 0.10 12.00
CA CYS A 203 -11.67 -0.30 12.19
C CYS A 203 -11.81 -1.81 12.40
N ALA A 204 -12.68 -2.22 13.32
CA ALA A 204 -13.03 -3.62 13.55
C ALA A 204 -13.86 -4.19 12.38
N GLY A 205 -13.99 -5.51 12.32
CA GLY A 205 -14.73 -6.20 11.27
C GLY A 205 -13.94 -6.25 9.95
N ASP A 206 -14.55 -5.83 8.85
CA ASP A 206 -13.94 -5.79 7.52
C ASP A 206 -13.11 -4.52 7.27
N GLY A 207 -12.93 -3.68 8.30
CA GLY A 207 -12.20 -2.42 8.20
C GLY A 207 -13.03 -1.26 7.64
N SER A 208 -14.35 -1.41 7.51
CA SER A 208 -15.21 -0.35 6.97
C SER A 208 -15.39 0.84 7.93
N CYS A 209 -15.31 2.04 7.35
CA CYS A 209 -15.68 3.30 7.98
C CYS A 209 -16.70 4.07 7.15
N ASP A 210 -17.37 5.04 7.77
CA ASP A 210 -18.30 5.94 7.10
C ASP A 210 -17.60 6.75 6.01
N GLN A 211 -18.29 6.95 4.89
CA GLN A 211 -17.69 7.55 3.69
C GLN A 211 -17.34 9.04 3.86
N GLN A 212 -18.03 9.78 4.74
CA GLN A 212 -17.86 11.23 4.86
C GLN A 212 -16.97 11.61 6.04
N ASN A 213 -17.10 10.92 7.16
CA ASN A 213 -16.43 11.30 8.41
C ASN A 213 -15.40 10.28 8.91
N ALA A 214 -15.18 9.17 8.20
CA ALA A 214 -14.22 8.12 8.53
C ALA A 214 -14.46 7.40 9.87
N HIS A 215 -15.63 7.57 10.48
CA HIS A 215 -15.96 6.87 11.72
C HIS A 215 -16.17 5.37 11.44
N CYS A 216 -15.50 4.51 12.21
CA CYS A 216 -15.58 3.06 12.02
C CYS A 216 -16.98 2.53 12.34
N ILE A 217 -17.61 1.82 11.39
CA ILE A 217 -18.99 1.31 11.53
C ILE A 217 -19.06 0.21 12.60
N GLY A 218 -18.02 -0.62 12.71
CA GLY A 218 -17.88 -1.68 13.72
C GLY A 218 -17.14 -1.26 15.00
N GLY A 219 -16.83 0.03 15.17
CA GLY A 219 -15.92 0.50 16.21
C GLY A 219 -14.44 0.19 15.91
N CYS A 220 -13.58 0.40 16.91
CA CYS A 220 -12.12 0.20 16.76
C CYS A 220 -11.70 -1.25 16.99
N GLN A 221 -10.63 -1.66 16.31
CA GLN A 221 -9.89 -2.87 16.67
C GLN A 221 -9.34 -2.75 18.10
N ILE A 222 -9.11 -3.90 18.75
CA ILE A 222 -8.48 -3.95 20.08
C ILE A 222 -7.13 -3.24 19.99
N PHE A 223 -6.78 -2.47 21.02
CA PHE A 223 -5.60 -1.60 21.09
C PHE A 223 -5.64 -0.34 20.23
N TRP A 224 -6.78 -0.02 19.60
CA TRP A 224 -7.01 1.25 18.91
C TRP A 224 -8.18 2.03 19.53
N LYS A 225 -8.07 3.35 19.55
CA LYS A 225 -9.05 4.27 20.13
C LYS A 225 -9.12 5.59 19.38
N GLY A 226 -10.08 6.42 19.80
CA GLY A 226 -10.41 7.70 19.16
C GLY A 226 -11.54 7.52 18.15
N ASP A 227 -12.17 8.62 17.76
CA ASP A 227 -13.33 8.62 16.85
C ASP A 227 -13.00 8.00 15.48
N LEU A 228 -11.73 8.08 15.06
CA LEU A 228 -11.21 7.53 13.82
C LEU A 228 -10.39 6.25 13.99
N CYS A 229 -10.22 5.74 15.22
CA CYS A 229 -9.41 4.56 15.52
C CYS A 229 -7.96 4.65 15.02
N ASP A 230 -7.37 5.84 15.09
CA ASP A 230 -6.03 6.19 14.62
C ASP A 230 -4.99 6.27 15.76
N SER A 231 -5.45 6.23 17.01
CA SER A 231 -4.59 6.26 18.19
C SER A 231 -4.47 4.88 18.81
N SER A 232 -3.26 4.35 18.92
CA SER A 232 -3.03 3.11 19.66
C SER A 232 -3.06 3.33 21.16
N TYR A 233 -3.52 2.35 21.93
CA TYR A 233 -3.40 2.32 23.38
C TYR A 233 -2.87 0.98 23.88
N THR A 234 -2.19 1.02 25.01
CA THR A 234 -1.68 -0.18 25.69
C THR A 234 -2.47 -0.40 26.97
N CYS A 235 -2.86 -1.65 27.21
CA CYS A 235 -3.49 -2.01 28.47
C CYS A 235 -2.46 -2.13 29.60
N PRO A 236 -2.90 -1.91 30.85
CA PRO A 236 -2.08 -2.21 32.02
C PRO A 236 -1.49 -3.63 31.93
N PRO A 237 -0.21 -3.82 32.31
CA PRO A 237 0.46 -5.10 32.16
C PRO A 237 -0.19 -6.19 33.01
N ASP A 238 -0.93 -5.82 34.05
CA ASP A 238 -1.52 -6.72 35.03
C ASP A 238 -3.02 -6.98 34.82
N CYS A 239 -3.57 -6.60 33.66
CA CYS A 239 -4.86 -7.12 33.23
C CYS A 239 -4.80 -8.66 33.10
N GLY A 240 -5.73 -9.35 33.75
CA GLY A 240 -5.85 -10.80 33.75
C GLY A 240 -6.59 -11.34 32.52
N GLY A 241 -6.66 -12.67 32.41
CA GLY A 241 -7.39 -13.35 31.34
C GLY A 241 -6.77 -13.10 29.96
N ASP A 242 -7.49 -12.34 29.12
CA ASP A 242 -7.10 -11.94 27.77
C ASP A 242 -6.18 -10.70 27.74
N GLY A 243 -5.95 -10.05 28.88
CA GLY A 243 -5.13 -8.84 28.98
C GLY A 243 -5.79 -7.60 28.36
N ASN A 244 -7.07 -7.68 28.02
CA ASN A 244 -7.80 -6.59 27.36
C ASN A 244 -8.38 -5.61 28.37
N CYS A 245 -8.43 -4.35 27.96
CA CYS A 245 -8.96 -3.25 28.76
C CYS A 245 -9.80 -2.30 27.91
N MET A 246 -10.73 -1.61 28.56
CA MET A 246 -11.60 -0.62 27.93
C MET A 246 -10.76 0.56 27.41
N PRO A 247 -10.90 0.95 26.12
CA PRO A 247 -10.09 2.02 25.53
C PRO A 247 -10.21 3.39 26.20
N SER A 248 -11.39 3.70 26.77
CA SER A 248 -11.73 5.00 27.36
C SER A 248 -11.28 5.15 28.82
N THR A 249 -11.32 4.06 29.60
CA THR A 249 -11.06 4.08 31.05
C THR A 249 -9.81 3.31 31.45
N GLY A 250 -9.21 2.53 30.54
CA GLY A 250 -8.11 1.62 30.88
C GLY A 250 -8.53 0.43 31.76
N ALA A 251 -9.83 0.28 32.06
CA ALA A 251 -10.30 -0.75 32.97
C ALA A 251 -10.19 -2.15 32.35
N CYS A 252 -9.56 -3.09 33.04
CA CYS A 252 -9.37 -4.46 32.56
C CYS A 252 -10.71 -5.20 32.48
N THR A 253 -11.00 -5.80 31.33
CA THR A 253 -12.30 -6.43 31.02
C THR A 253 -12.47 -7.82 31.66
N SER A 254 -11.35 -8.52 31.87
CA SER A 254 -11.30 -9.86 32.46
C SER A 254 -10.76 -9.88 33.90
N GLY A 255 -10.76 -8.73 34.59
CA GLY A 255 -10.19 -8.59 35.93
C GLY A 255 -8.65 -8.51 35.92
N CYS A 256 -8.03 -8.74 37.08
CA CYS A 256 -6.58 -8.59 37.28
C CYS A 256 -5.84 -9.92 37.38
N LYS A 257 -4.55 -9.91 37.04
CA LYS A 257 -3.63 -11.01 37.37
C LYS A 257 -3.55 -11.20 38.89
N HIS A 258 -3.15 -12.41 39.31
CA HIS A 258 -2.96 -12.74 40.72
C HIS A 258 -2.01 -11.72 41.39
N GLY A 259 -2.41 -11.22 42.56
CA GLY A 259 -1.63 -10.23 43.30
C GLY A 259 -1.90 -8.78 42.90
N PHE A 260 -2.81 -8.51 41.96
CA PHE A 260 -3.20 -7.14 41.56
C PHE A 260 -4.69 -6.89 41.72
N ARG A 261 -5.06 -5.62 41.91
CA ARG A 261 -6.42 -5.13 42.14
C ARG A 261 -6.63 -3.73 41.56
N GLY A 262 -7.86 -3.25 41.64
CA GLY A 262 -8.33 -2.01 41.04
C GLY A 262 -8.95 -2.24 39.66
N THR A 263 -9.56 -1.20 39.09
CA THR A 263 -10.15 -1.27 37.75
C THR A 263 -9.09 -1.40 36.67
N GLU A 264 -7.94 -0.76 36.85
CA GLU A 264 -6.78 -0.81 35.93
C GLU A 264 -5.69 -1.80 36.38
N CYS A 265 -5.90 -2.55 37.47
CA CYS A 265 -4.93 -3.53 37.98
C CYS A 265 -3.54 -2.97 38.36
N ASN A 266 -3.45 -1.67 38.62
CA ASN A 266 -2.21 -0.99 39.00
C ASN A 266 -1.92 -1.01 40.52
N LEU A 267 -2.79 -1.64 41.31
CA LEU A 267 -2.62 -1.74 42.77
C LEU A 267 -2.29 -3.17 43.15
N GLU A 268 -1.29 -3.37 44.00
CA GLU A 268 -0.99 -4.70 44.52
C GLU A 268 -2.02 -5.13 45.58
N CYS A 269 -2.30 -6.42 45.61
CA CYS A 269 -3.00 -7.05 46.73
C CYS A 269 -2.13 -6.98 47.99
N PRO A 270 -2.75 -6.97 49.18
CA PRO A 270 -1.98 -6.98 50.41
C PRO A 270 -1.04 -8.19 50.49
N LYS A 271 0.20 -7.94 50.92
CA LYS A 271 1.31 -8.90 50.91
C LYS A 271 1.02 -10.22 51.63
N HIS A 272 0.18 -10.17 52.66
CA HIS A 272 -0.10 -11.31 53.55
C HIS A 272 -1.45 -11.97 53.28
N CYS A 273 -1.99 -11.85 52.08
CA CYS A 273 -3.12 -12.69 51.66
C CYS A 273 -2.69 -14.17 51.56
N SER A 274 -3.46 -15.06 52.18
CA SER A 274 -3.21 -16.51 52.15
C SER A 274 -3.38 -17.14 50.76
N GLY A 275 -2.84 -18.35 50.57
CA GLY A 275 -2.99 -19.13 49.35
C GLY A 275 -2.22 -18.53 48.16
N THR A 276 -2.95 -18.14 47.10
CA THR A 276 -2.39 -17.56 45.86
C THR A 276 -2.20 -16.04 45.94
N GLY A 277 -2.38 -15.42 47.10
CA GLY A 277 -2.26 -13.96 47.28
C GLY A 277 -3.40 -13.16 46.64
N GLN A 278 -4.54 -13.80 46.34
CA GLN A 278 -5.68 -13.13 45.70
C GLN A 278 -6.51 -12.29 46.68
N CYS A 279 -6.93 -11.13 46.21
CA CYS A 279 -7.80 -10.21 46.91
C CYS A 279 -8.97 -9.76 46.02
N GLU A 280 -10.05 -9.29 46.64
CA GLU A 280 -11.22 -8.74 45.93
C GLU A 280 -10.83 -7.46 45.17
N GLN A 281 -11.26 -7.37 43.91
CA GLN A 281 -10.77 -6.38 42.95
C GLN A 281 -10.91 -4.92 43.41
N MET A 282 -12.00 -4.55 44.09
CA MET A 282 -12.22 -3.18 44.55
C MET A 282 -11.80 -2.95 46.00
N SER A 283 -12.23 -3.82 46.93
CA SER A 283 -11.97 -3.61 48.36
C SER A 283 -10.55 -3.97 48.79
N GLY A 284 -9.85 -4.85 48.06
CA GLY A 284 -8.55 -5.39 48.46
C GLY A 284 -8.63 -6.46 49.55
N LYS A 285 -9.83 -6.93 49.91
CA LYS A 285 -10.02 -7.98 50.91
C LYS A 285 -9.49 -9.32 50.42
N CYS A 286 -8.61 -9.98 51.18
CA CYS A 286 -8.05 -11.28 50.78
C CYS A 286 -9.14 -12.37 50.71
N ILE A 287 -9.22 -13.06 49.56
CA ILE A 287 -10.26 -14.08 49.30
C ILE A 287 -10.05 -15.31 50.17
N ALA A 288 -8.81 -15.80 50.26
CA ALA A 288 -8.46 -17.04 50.95
C ALA A 288 -8.08 -16.85 52.44
N GLY A 289 -8.33 -15.70 53.05
CA GLY A 289 -7.87 -15.42 54.41
C GLY A 289 -6.56 -14.65 54.47
N CYS A 290 -6.07 -14.40 55.69
CA CYS A 290 -4.74 -13.88 55.94
C CYS A 290 -3.75 -15.03 56.17
N ALA A 291 -2.48 -14.82 55.87
CA ALA A 291 -1.40 -15.72 56.27
C ALA A 291 -1.34 -15.81 57.81
N PRO A 292 -0.86 -16.94 58.38
CA PRO A 292 -0.65 -17.06 59.82
C PRO A 292 0.14 -15.87 60.37
N GLY A 293 -0.28 -15.35 61.52
CA GLY A 293 0.34 -14.17 62.14
C GLY A 293 -0.14 -12.82 61.62
N PHE A 294 -1.10 -12.77 60.68
CA PHE A 294 -1.67 -11.52 60.16
C PHE A 294 -3.21 -11.52 60.25
N ARG A 295 -3.79 -10.34 60.46
CA ARG A 295 -5.23 -10.12 60.63
C ARG A 295 -5.70 -8.83 59.98
N GLY A 296 -7.01 -8.57 60.04
CA GLY A 296 -7.66 -7.44 59.40
C GLY A 296 -8.23 -7.79 58.03
N ASN A 297 -8.89 -6.82 57.40
CA ASN A 297 -9.49 -7.01 56.07
C ASN A 297 -8.42 -7.06 54.96
N ASP A 298 -7.32 -6.35 55.14
CA ASP A 298 -6.16 -6.28 54.27
C ASP A 298 -4.95 -7.08 54.79
N CYS A 299 -5.07 -7.80 55.91
CA CYS A 299 -3.99 -8.63 56.45
C CYS A 299 -2.68 -7.86 56.72
N LEU A 300 -2.75 -6.55 56.95
CA LEU A 300 -1.58 -5.72 57.25
C LEU A 300 -1.29 -5.63 58.76
N GLU A 301 -2.24 -6.00 59.60
CA GLU A 301 -2.05 -6.03 61.05
C GLU A 301 -1.41 -7.34 61.47
N ALA A 302 -0.32 -7.28 62.24
CA ALA A 302 0.26 -8.47 62.85
C ALA A 302 -0.59 -8.95 64.03
N CYS A 303 -0.78 -10.26 64.14
CA CYS A 303 -1.23 -10.90 65.37
C CYS A 303 -0.17 -10.73 66.47
N ASN A 304 -0.59 -10.85 67.72
CA ASN A 304 0.35 -10.79 68.83
C ASN A 304 1.35 -11.95 68.76
N LYS A 305 2.64 -11.67 69.00
CA LYS A 305 3.70 -12.69 69.09
C LYS A 305 3.45 -13.72 70.21
N GLY A 306 2.64 -13.36 71.20
CA GLY A 306 2.19 -14.26 72.26
C GLY A 306 1.22 -15.35 71.78
N CYS A 307 0.63 -15.28 70.58
CA CYS A 307 -0.27 -16.32 70.09
C CYS A 307 0.49 -17.61 69.68
N ALA A 308 -0.05 -18.78 70.05
CA ALA A 308 0.51 -20.08 69.66
C ALA A 308 0.24 -20.44 68.17
N ASN A 309 0.99 -21.40 67.63
CA ASN A 309 0.95 -21.85 66.22
C ASN A 309 1.15 -20.69 65.21
N ASP A 310 2.40 -20.27 65.01
CA ASP A 310 2.81 -19.21 64.06
C ASP A 310 2.03 -17.89 64.25
N HIS A 311 1.74 -17.57 65.51
CA HIS A 311 0.99 -16.38 65.90
C HIS A 311 -0.44 -16.34 65.32
N SER A 312 -1.11 -17.48 65.11
CA SER A 312 -2.47 -17.52 64.54
C SER A 312 -3.49 -16.81 65.42
N CYS A 313 -4.27 -15.92 64.81
CA CYS A 313 -5.33 -15.20 65.49
C CYS A 313 -6.53 -14.95 64.57
N SER A 314 -7.70 -14.82 65.19
CA SER A 314 -8.96 -14.52 64.51
C SER A 314 -8.89 -13.23 63.70
N ARG A 315 -9.47 -13.26 62.49
CA ARG A 315 -9.32 -12.21 61.48
C ARG A 315 -9.76 -10.81 61.91
N GLN A 316 -10.84 -10.67 62.69
CA GLN A 316 -11.42 -9.37 63.04
C GLN A 316 -11.04 -8.89 64.44
N GLU A 317 -11.07 -9.79 65.42
CA GLU A 317 -10.81 -9.42 66.81
C GLU A 317 -9.35 -9.61 67.21
N GLY A 318 -8.65 -10.54 66.53
CA GLY A 318 -7.28 -10.99 66.81
C GLY A 318 -7.10 -11.72 68.12
N THR A 319 -8.17 -12.36 68.58
CA THR A 319 -8.13 -13.40 69.60
C THR A 319 -7.32 -14.59 69.09
N CYS A 320 -6.39 -15.13 69.87
CA CYS A 320 -5.49 -16.21 69.43
C CYS A 320 -6.26 -17.53 69.26
N ASP A 321 -6.16 -18.17 68.10
CA ASP A 321 -6.98 -19.34 67.75
C ASP A 321 -6.58 -20.60 68.54
N TYR A 322 -5.32 -20.68 68.97
CA TYR A 322 -4.73 -21.83 69.65
C TYR A 322 -4.23 -21.52 71.07
N GLY A 323 -4.69 -20.40 71.66
CA GLY A 323 -4.22 -19.93 72.97
C GLY A 323 -2.85 -19.26 72.93
N CYS A 324 -2.27 -19.05 74.13
CA CYS A 324 -1.02 -18.30 74.30
C CYS A 324 0.21 -19.20 74.40
N ASN A 325 1.33 -18.70 73.87
CA ASN A 325 2.67 -19.19 74.18
C ASN A 325 2.97 -18.97 75.67
N PRO A 326 3.84 -19.80 76.28
CA PRO A 326 4.25 -19.63 77.68
C PRO A 326 4.74 -18.20 77.96
N GLY A 327 4.25 -17.60 79.05
CA GLY A 327 4.59 -16.24 79.48
C GLY A 327 3.66 -15.14 78.95
N PHE A 328 2.59 -15.51 78.24
CA PHE A 328 1.56 -14.57 77.78
C PHE A 328 0.17 -15.01 78.23
N SER A 329 -0.72 -14.07 78.54
CA SER A 329 -2.10 -14.34 78.96
C SER A 329 -3.11 -13.38 78.34
N GLY A 330 -4.40 -13.71 78.51
CA GLY A 330 -5.53 -12.97 77.93
C GLY A 330 -5.91 -13.47 76.52
N PRO A 331 -7.07 -13.04 75.98
CA PRO A 331 -7.61 -13.53 74.72
C PRO A 331 -6.73 -13.22 73.50
N LYS A 332 -5.91 -12.16 73.57
CA LYS A 332 -4.96 -11.75 72.52
C LYS A 332 -3.50 -12.00 72.88
N CYS A 333 -3.24 -12.61 74.03
CA CYS A 333 -1.89 -12.89 74.54
C CYS A 333 -0.98 -11.65 74.55
N ASP A 334 -1.55 -10.49 74.87
CA ASP A 334 -0.89 -9.17 74.91
C ASP A 334 -0.42 -8.76 76.30
N VAL A 335 -0.79 -9.54 77.31
CA VAL A 335 -0.26 -9.40 78.65
C VAL A 335 0.93 -10.34 78.78
N GLU A 336 2.14 -9.77 78.86
CA GLU A 336 3.33 -10.51 79.29
C GLU A 336 3.15 -10.88 80.76
N THR A 337 2.77 -12.13 81.01
CA THR A 337 2.74 -12.70 82.35
C THR A 337 4.12 -13.25 82.62
N MET A 338 4.98 -12.46 83.24
CA MET A 338 6.22 -12.99 83.79
C MET A 338 5.87 -13.89 84.97
N CYS A 339 6.06 -15.20 84.80
CA CYS A 339 6.19 -16.09 85.95
C CYS A 339 7.28 -15.51 86.85
N SER A 340 7.03 -15.48 88.16
CA SER A 340 8.01 -14.99 89.14
C SER A 340 9.37 -15.61 88.83
N GLU A 341 10.44 -14.79 88.83
CA GLU A 341 11.80 -15.32 88.64
C GLU A 341 12.18 -16.34 89.71
N ASN A 342 11.40 -16.39 90.79
CA ASN A 342 11.55 -17.28 91.91
C ASN A 342 10.74 -18.57 91.76
N CYS A 343 10.03 -18.78 90.66
CA CYS A 343 9.52 -20.11 90.31
C CYS A 343 10.70 -21.09 90.18
N GLY A 344 10.57 -22.25 90.80
CA GLY A 344 11.50 -23.38 90.68
C GLY A 344 11.47 -24.00 89.28
N GLY A 345 12.47 -24.82 88.98
CA GLY A 345 12.56 -25.52 87.69
C GLY A 345 12.77 -24.60 86.49
N ASN A 346 12.02 -24.84 85.40
CA ASN A 346 12.11 -24.10 84.13
C ASN A 346 11.30 -22.79 84.11
N ARG A 347 11.02 -22.20 85.29
CA ARG A 347 10.17 -21.00 85.46
C ARG A 347 8.77 -21.15 84.86
N THR A 348 8.19 -22.35 84.99
CA THR A 348 6.82 -22.64 84.55
C THR A 348 5.84 -22.28 85.66
N CYS A 349 4.80 -21.54 85.30
CA CYS A 349 3.69 -21.21 86.18
C CYS A 349 2.37 -21.36 85.43
N ASP A 350 1.30 -21.61 86.17
CA ASP A 350 -0.06 -21.51 85.68
C ASP A 350 -0.34 -20.05 85.28
N LEU A 351 -0.65 -19.83 84.01
CA LEU A 351 -0.71 -18.50 83.40
C LEU A 351 -1.95 -17.68 83.80
N GLU A 352 -2.93 -18.31 84.44
CA GLU A 352 -4.17 -17.68 84.88
C GLU A 352 -4.12 -17.30 86.37
N SER A 353 -3.46 -18.13 87.19
CA SER A 353 -3.30 -17.91 88.63
C SER A 353 -1.92 -17.39 89.05
N GLY A 354 -0.94 -17.38 88.15
CA GLY A 354 0.47 -17.02 88.44
C GLY A 354 1.23 -18.08 89.24
N LYS A 355 0.59 -19.23 89.53
CA LYS A 355 1.11 -20.24 90.45
C LYS A 355 2.26 -21.04 89.86
N CYS A 356 3.42 -21.07 90.51
CA CYS A 356 4.58 -21.81 90.00
C CYS A 356 4.34 -23.32 90.04
N SER A 357 4.39 -23.98 88.88
CA SER A 357 4.00 -25.38 88.70
C SER A 357 4.93 -26.35 89.43
N GLU A 358 6.21 -25.98 89.57
CA GLU A 358 7.23 -26.77 90.27
C GLU A 358 7.58 -26.19 91.66
N GLY A 359 6.73 -25.31 92.20
CA GLY A 359 6.97 -24.62 93.47
C GLY A 359 8.03 -23.53 93.37
N CYS A 360 8.51 -23.05 94.52
CA CYS A 360 9.40 -21.88 94.62
C CYS A 360 10.88 -22.27 94.77
N LYS A 361 11.77 -21.40 94.29
CA LYS A 361 13.19 -21.43 94.64
C LYS A 361 13.37 -21.29 96.16
N PRO A 362 14.45 -21.84 96.74
CA PRO A 362 14.70 -21.75 98.17
C PRO A 362 14.69 -20.30 98.68
N GLY A 363 13.91 -20.05 99.73
CA GLY A 363 13.77 -18.71 100.35
C GLY A 363 12.58 -17.89 99.87
N TYR A 364 11.79 -18.42 98.93
CA TYR A 364 10.54 -17.80 98.45
C TYR A 364 9.35 -18.73 98.74
N TYR A 365 8.19 -18.15 99.01
CA TYR A 365 6.98 -18.85 99.42
C TYR A 365 5.73 -18.21 98.79
N GLY A 366 4.58 -18.87 98.93
CA GLY A 366 3.33 -18.47 98.27
C GLY A 366 3.15 -19.12 96.89
N ASP A 367 1.93 -19.07 96.37
CA ASP A 367 1.59 -19.79 95.12
C ASP A 367 2.34 -19.22 93.91
N ASP A 368 2.56 -17.90 93.84
CA ASP A 368 3.31 -17.21 92.79
C ASP A 368 4.79 -16.96 93.14
N CYS A 369 5.28 -17.49 94.28
CA CYS A 369 6.65 -17.32 94.75
C CYS A 369 7.10 -15.85 94.85
N SER A 370 6.18 -14.97 95.26
CA SER A 370 6.45 -13.55 95.49
C SER A 370 6.76 -13.21 96.96
N GLN A 371 6.53 -14.12 97.90
CA GLN A 371 6.65 -13.89 99.35
C GLN A 371 7.95 -14.42 99.94
#